data_AF-A0A8J2PGN8-F1
#
_entry.id   AF-A0A8J2PGN8-F1
#
_cell.length_a   1.000
_cell.length_b   1.000
_cell.length_c   1.000
_cell.angle_alpha   90.00
_cell.angle_beta   90.00
_cell.angle_gamma   90.00
#
_symmetry.space_group_name_H-M   'P 1'
#
loop_
_entity.id
_entity.type
_entity.pdbx_description
1 polymer ?
#
loop_
_entity_poly.entity_id
_entity_poly.type
_entity_poly.pdbx_seq_one_letter_code
_entity_poly.pdbx_strand_id
1 'polypeptide(L)'
;RFFEFRSIPYAEPPKRFEPAVRKAPIEDEYDATTEPPFCAQIPFDETEFVGQEDCLYLSVSKPHESDCRRELSDGKLLPVLFWIHQGGYDHGNGSFYKGNYLLD
;
A
#
# COMPACT_ATOMS: atom_id res chain seq x y z
N ARG A 1 -1.83 18.02 6.72
CA ARG A 1 -1.96 16.87 7.69
C ARG A 1 -2.74 15.75 6.99
N PHE A 2 -2.37 14.48 7.13
CA PHE A 2 -3.02 13.38 6.42
C PHE A 2 -3.13 12.10 7.27
N PHE A 3 -3.98 11.17 6.84
CA PHE A 3 -4.08 9.81 7.40
C PHE A 3 -3.42 8.80 6.45
N GLU A 4 -2.77 7.79 7.01
CA GLU A 4 -2.11 6.72 6.26
C GLU A 4 -2.48 5.35 6.83
N PHE A 5 -2.76 4.41 5.94
CA PHE A 5 -3.00 3.00 6.21
C PHE A 5 -1.97 2.22 5.38
N ARG A 6 -1.03 1.49 6.00
CA ARG A 6 0.25 1.09 5.38
C ARG A 6 0.39 -0.39 5.00
N SER A 7 -0.49 -1.26 5.47
CA SER A 7 -0.36 -2.71 5.25
C SER A 7 -1.71 -3.38 5.00
N ILE A 8 -2.55 -2.84 4.12
CA ILE A 8 -3.87 -3.43 3.84
C ILE A 8 -3.67 -4.61 2.86
N PRO A 9 -4.06 -5.85 3.22
CA PRO A 9 -3.92 -6.99 2.32
C PRO A 9 -4.95 -6.90 1.20
N TYR A 10 -4.50 -7.00 -0.05
CA TYR A 10 -5.39 -7.01 -1.22
C TYR A 10 -5.59 -8.41 -1.82
N ALA A 11 -4.74 -9.36 -1.44
CA ALA A 11 -4.81 -10.77 -1.83
C ALA A 11 -4.57 -11.69 -0.64
N GLU A 12 -4.97 -12.95 -0.77
CA GLU A 12 -4.50 -14.02 0.13
C GLU A 12 -3.00 -14.27 -0.07
N PRO A 13 -2.30 -14.83 0.95
CA PRO A 13 -0.90 -15.22 0.81
C PRO A 13 -0.69 -16.03 -0.48
N PRO A 14 0.28 -15.63 -1.32
CA PRO A 14 0.35 -16.15 -2.68
C PRO A 14 0.74 -17.63 -2.68
N LYS A 15 0.05 -18.38 -3.54
CA LYS A 15 0.53 -19.69 -3.97
C LYS A 15 1.55 -19.49 -5.08
N ARG A 16 2.68 -20.15 -4.97
CA ARG A 16 3.81 -19.92 -5.87
C ARG A 16 3.42 -20.25 -7.32
N PHE A 17 3.68 -19.28 -8.21
CA PHE A 17 3.42 -19.38 -9.65
C PHE A 17 1.94 -19.57 -10.02
N GLU A 18 1.03 -19.17 -9.14
CA GLU A 18 -0.40 -19.11 -9.43
C GLU A 18 -0.87 -17.64 -9.42
N PRO A 19 -1.98 -17.32 -10.11
CA PRO A 19 -2.61 -16.02 -9.99
C PRO A 19 -3.00 -15.70 -8.54
N ALA A 20 -2.87 -14.43 -8.14
CA ALA A 20 -3.27 -13.97 -6.82
C ALA A 20 -4.77 -14.21 -6.59
N VAL A 21 -5.10 -14.72 -5.39
CA VAL A 21 -6.49 -14.90 -4.96
C VAL A 21 -6.91 -13.67 -4.17
N ARG A 22 -8.09 -13.13 -4.47
CA ARG A 22 -8.63 -11.96 -3.76
C ARG A 22 -8.72 -12.24 -2.26
N LYS A 23 -8.29 -11.27 -1.45
CA LYS A 23 -8.39 -11.36 0.01
C LYS A 23 -9.87 -11.52 0.42
N ALA A 24 -10.16 -12.49 1.29
CA ALA A 24 -11.46 -12.62 1.90
C ALA A 24 -11.77 -11.36 2.75
N PRO A 25 -13.05 -10.95 2.87
CA PRO A 25 -13.41 -9.84 3.74
C PRO A 25 -12.84 -10.03 5.14
N ILE A 26 -12.22 -8.99 5.66
CA ILE A 26 -11.81 -8.95 7.06
C ILE A 26 -13.07 -8.56 7.84
N GLU A 27 -13.55 -9.45 8.71
CA GLU A 27 -14.77 -9.22 9.49
C GLU A 27 -14.52 -8.33 10.72
N ASP A 28 -13.30 -8.38 11.26
CA ASP A 28 -12.87 -7.62 12.44
C ASP A 28 -11.99 -6.42 12.07
N GLU A 29 -11.65 -5.62 13.09
CA GLU A 29 -10.68 -4.53 12.93
C GLU A 29 -9.30 -5.09 12.52
N TYR A 30 -8.65 -4.38 11.60
CA TYR A 30 -7.33 -4.74 11.09
C TYR A 30 -6.33 -3.62 11.37
N ASP A 31 -5.20 -3.97 11.99
CA ASP A 31 -4.11 -3.05 12.23
C ASP A 31 -3.36 -2.73 10.92
N ALA A 32 -3.70 -1.59 10.31
CA ALA A 32 -3.03 -1.07 9.13
C ALA A 32 -1.95 -0.02 9.46
N THR A 33 -1.37 -0.04 10.67
CA THR A 33 -0.37 0.95 11.09
C THR A 33 1.07 0.52 10.82
N THR A 34 1.32 -0.77 10.56
CA THR A 34 2.65 -1.33 10.29
C THR A 34 3.12 -1.05 8.86
N GLU A 35 4.44 -0.98 8.64
CA GLU A 35 5.00 -0.91 7.28
C GLU A 35 4.81 -2.24 6.54
N PRO A 36 4.53 -2.21 5.23
CA PRO A 36 4.28 -3.41 4.46
C PRO A 36 5.59 -4.16 4.23
N PRO A 37 5.58 -5.51 4.29
CA PRO A 37 6.77 -6.30 4.04
C PRO A 37 7.22 -6.15 2.58
N PHE A 38 8.51 -6.29 2.36
CA PHE A 38 9.06 -6.46 1.01
C PHE A 38 8.65 -7.82 0.46
N CYS A 39 8.38 -7.89 -0.84
CA CYS A 39 8.42 -9.17 -1.55
C CYS A 39 9.86 -9.69 -1.57
N ALA A 40 10.01 -11.02 -1.56
CA ALA A 40 11.30 -11.71 -1.68
C ALA A 40 12.16 -11.14 -2.83
N GLN A 41 13.26 -10.47 -2.50
CA GLN A 41 14.12 -9.77 -3.47
C GLN A 41 15.54 -9.54 -2.93
N ILE A 42 16.48 -9.20 -3.81
CA ILE A 42 17.75 -8.56 -3.46
C ILE A 42 17.66 -7.11 -3.96
N PRO A 43 17.64 -6.10 -3.07
CA PRO A 43 17.55 -4.70 -3.47
C PRO A 43 18.72 -4.27 -4.35
N PHE A 44 18.50 -3.28 -5.21
CA PHE A 44 19.49 -2.86 -6.22
C PHE A 44 20.84 -2.43 -5.65
N ASP A 45 20.84 -1.79 -4.48
CA ASP A 45 22.00 -1.25 -3.79
C ASP A 45 22.50 -2.14 -2.63
N GLU A 46 21.91 -3.32 -2.47
CA GLU A 46 22.23 -4.25 -1.39
C GLU A 46 22.77 -5.58 -1.93
N THR A 47 23.50 -6.30 -1.07
CA THR A 47 23.96 -7.67 -1.37
C THR A 47 23.18 -8.73 -0.61
N GLU A 48 22.29 -8.32 0.29
CA GLU A 48 21.52 -9.22 1.14
C GLU A 48 20.09 -9.39 0.62
N PHE A 49 19.56 -10.59 0.82
CA PHE A 49 18.18 -10.92 0.49
C PHE A 49 17.25 -10.37 1.57
N VAL A 50 16.13 -9.75 1.16
CA VAL A 50 15.10 -9.22 2.06
C VAL A 50 13.71 -9.67 1.63
N GLY A 51 12.75 -9.51 2.56
CA GLY A 51 11.33 -9.74 2.28
C GLY A 51 10.86 -11.17 2.50
N GLN A 52 9.63 -11.42 2.07
CA GLN A 52 8.93 -12.71 2.22
C GLN A 52 7.94 -12.94 1.06
N GLU A 53 7.41 -14.16 0.93
CA GLU A 53 6.41 -14.47 -0.10
C GLU A 53 5.05 -13.83 0.20
N ASP A 54 4.65 -13.74 1.47
CA ASP A 54 3.44 -13.01 1.87
C ASP A 54 3.71 -11.50 1.89
N CYS A 55 3.58 -10.88 0.71
CA CYS A 55 3.91 -9.47 0.48
C CYS A 55 2.82 -8.69 -0.29
N LEU A 56 1.64 -9.26 -0.51
CA LEU A 56 0.58 -8.65 -1.32
C LEU A 56 -0.27 -7.64 -0.51
N TYR A 57 0.38 -6.54 -0.15
CA TYR A 57 -0.18 -5.44 0.64
C TYR A 57 -0.14 -4.12 -0.13
N LEU A 58 -1.07 -3.22 0.19
CA LEU A 58 -1.09 -1.85 -0.32
C LEU A 58 -1.22 -0.83 0.81
N SER A 59 -0.85 0.40 0.48
CA SER A 59 -1.02 1.56 1.37
C SER A 59 -2.02 2.54 0.78
N VAL A 60 -2.83 3.17 1.64
CA VAL A 60 -3.75 4.23 1.29
C VAL A 60 -3.42 5.46 2.13
N SER A 61 -3.23 6.60 1.48
CA SER A 61 -3.13 7.89 2.14
C SER A 61 -4.32 8.76 1.74
N LYS A 62 -4.88 9.50 2.71
CA LYS A 62 -5.97 10.46 2.45
C LYS A 62 -5.71 11.78 3.18
N PRO A 63 -6.11 12.93 2.59
CA PRO A 63 -5.97 14.22 3.26
C PRO A 63 -6.84 14.25 4.53
N HIS A 64 -6.50 15.14 5.47
CA HIS A 64 -7.33 15.35 6.64
C HIS A 64 -8.66 16.01 6.22
N GLU A 65 -9.75 15.69 6.92
CA GLU A 65 -11.10 16.15 6.52
C GLU A 65 -11.23 17.68 6.52
N SER A 66 -10.43 18.39 7.30
CA SER A 66 -10.35 19.86 7.24
C SER A 66 -9.93 20.38 5.88
N ASP A 67 -9.07 19.64 5.19
CA ASP A 67 -8.35 20.10 4.01
C ASP A 67 -9.17 19.83 2.73
N CYS A 68 -10.20 18.98 2.83
CA CYS A 68 -11.15 18.66 1.76
C CYS A 68 -12.61 18.79 2.20
N ARG A 69 -12.87 19.60 3.23
CA ARG A 69 -14.19 19.68 3.89
C ARG A 69 -15.30 20.03 2.92
N ARG A 70 -15.07 20.96 2.00
CA ARG A 70 -16.08 21.47 1.06
C ARG A 70 -16.49 20.40 0.05
N GLU A 71 -15.52 19.64 -0.42
CA GLU A 71 -15.71 18.55 -1.36
C GLU A 71 -16.47 17.40 -0.68
N LEU A 72 -16.05 17.02 0.53
CA LEU A 72 -16.68 15.95 1.30
C LEU A 72 -18.09 16.31 1.82
N SER A 73 -18.33 17.57 2.19
CA SER A 73 -19.65 18.03 2.68
C SER A 73 -20.76 17.98 1.63
N ASP A 74 -20.39 18.08 0.35
CA ASP A 74 -21.32 17.95 -0.78
C ASP A 74 -21.56 16.48 -1.17
N GLY A 75 -20.99 15.52 -0.43
CA GLY A 75 -21.00 14.09 -0.77
C GLY A 75 -20.15 13.75 -2.00
N LYS A 76 -19.20 14.61 -2.40
CA LYS A 76 -18.31 14.35 -3.54
C LYS A 76 -17.19 13.41 -3.14
N LEU A 77 -16.83 12.50 -4.04
CA LEU A 77 -15.64 11.65 -3.92
C LEU A 77 -14.40 12.42 -4.37
N LEU A 78 -13.27 12.15 -3.73
CA LEU A 78 -11.97 12.68 -4.14
C LEU A 78 -11.39 11.84 -5.29
N PRO A 79 -10.62 12.46 -6.21
CA PRO A 79 -9.87 11.71 -7.21
C PRO A 79 -8.84 10.80 -6.52
N VAL A 80 -8.67 9.58 -7.06
CA VAL A 80 -7.72 8.60 -6.55
C VAL A 80 -6.50 8.57 -7.47
N LEU A 81 -5.32 8.77 -6.90
CA LEU A 81 -4.04 8.52 -7.56
C LEU A 81 -3.55 7.13 -7.13
N PHE A 82 -3.30 6.26 -8.09
CA PHE A 82 -2.79 4.91 -7.85
C PHE A 82 -1.36 4.80 -8.39
N TRP A 83 -0.43 4.43 -7.52
CA TRP A 83 0.99 4.35 -7.85
C TRP A 83 1.47 2.90 -7.85
N ILE A 84 2.19 2.53 -8.90
CA ILE A 84 2.86 1.23 -9.03
C ILE A 84 4.36 1.53 -9.01
N HIS A 85 5.08 0.97 -8.05
CA HIS A 85 6.51 1.22 -7.94
C HIS A 85 7.28 0.64 -9.13
N GLN A 86 8.44 1.24 -9.40
CA GLN A 86 9.42 0.72 -10.35
C GLN A 86 10.26 -0.41 -9.73
N GLY A 87 11.23 -0.95 -10.48
CA GLY A 87 12.25 -1.86 -9.95
C GLY A 87 12.43 -3.11 -10.79
N GLY A 88 12.41 -2.97 -12.13
CA GLY A 88 12.84 -4.03 -13.05
C GLY A 88 12.02 -5.33 -13.05
N TYR A 89 10.91 -5.39 -12.30
CA TYR A 89 10.16 -6.60 -11.95
C TYR A 89 10.91 -7.58 -11.02
N ASP A 90 12.03 -7.18 -10.43
CA ASP A 90 12.86 -8.01 -9.55
C ASP A 90 13.12 -7.39 -8.16
N HIS A 91 12.89 -6.08 -7.99
CA HIS A 91 12.97 -5.39 -6.71
C HIS A 91 11.98 -4.20 -6.62
N GLY A 92 11.97 -3.53 -5.48
CA GLY A 92 11.11 -2.38 -5.17
C GLY A 92 10.09 -2.65 -4.07
N ASN A 93 9.52 -1.57 -3.55
CA ASN A 93 8.44 -1.57 -2.57
C ASN A 93 7.61 -0.28 -2.69
N GLY A 94 6.30 -0.38 -2.49
CA GLY A 94 5.40 0.78 -2.45
C GLY A 94 5.67 1.73 -1.28
N SER A 95 6.23 1.23 -0.17
CA SER A 95 6.51 2.01 1.06
C SER A 95 7.49 3.17 0.85
N PHE A 96 8.30 3.13 -0.22
CA PHE A 96 9.19 4.22 -0.61
C PHE A 96 8.44 5.49 -1.04
N TYR A 97 7.17 5.38 -1.41
CA TYR A 97 6.36 6.46 -1.98
C TYR A 97 5.26 6.88 -1.01
N LYS A 98 5.56 7.88 -0.17
CA LYS A 98 4.62 8.43 0.80
C LYS A 98 3.77 9.54 0.19
N GLY A 99 2.51 9.67 0.63
CA GLY A 99 1.57 10.67 0.14
C GLY A 99 1.80 12.10 0.64
N ASN A 100 2.81 12.34 1.47
CA ASN A 100 3.01 13.60 2.20
C ASN A 100 3.19 14.83 1.30
N TYR A 101 3.74 14.71 0.10
CA TYR A 101 3.89 15.86 -0.81
C TYR A 101 2.63 16.19 -1.60
N LEU A 102 1.71 15.24 -1.74
CA LEU A 102 0.46 15.40 -2.50
C LEU A 102 -0.72 15.77 -1.60
N LEU A 103 -0.62 15.48 -0.30
CA LEU A 103 -1.71 15.52 0.66
C LEU A 103 -1.48 16.47 1.85
N ASP A 104 -0.35 17.19 1.88
CA ASP A 104 -0.10 18.23 2.89
C ASP A 104 -0.57 19.62 2.44
#